data_AF-X1DVN7-F1
#
_entry.id   AF-X1DVN7-F1
#
_cell.length_a   1.000
_cell.length_b   1.000
_cell.length_c   1.000
_cell.angle_alpha   90.00
_cell.angle_beta   90.00
_cell.angle_gamma   90.00
#
_symmetry.space_group_name_H-M   'P 1'
#
loop_
_entity.id
_entity.type
_entity.pdbx_description
1 polymer ?
#
loop_
_entity_poly.entity_id
_entity_poly.type
_entity_poly.pdbx_seq_one_letter_code
_entity_poly.pdbx_strand_id
1 'polypeptide(L)' 'MSVISQSGLIGRVITTSRNFSEVKLITDPSSSIAAMVQDSRKTGIVQGIGTNTLKFDLVPKEAEVG' A
#
# COMPACT_ATOMS: atom_id res chain seq x y z
N MET A 1 -10.34 6.89 1.67
CA MET A 1 -10.13 6.72 3.12
C MET A 1 -9.22 5.52 3.33
N SER A 2 -8.20 5.64 4.18
CA SER A 2 -7.27 4.55 4.52
C SER A 2 -7.90 3.63 5.57
N VAL A 3 -7.61 2.34 5.52
CA VAL A 3 -7.99 1.35 6.54
C VAL A 3 -6.73 0.79 7.15
N ILE A 4 -6.58 0.93 8.46
CA ILE A 4 -5.37 0.57 9.21
C ILE A 4 -5.71 -0.36 10.38
N SER A 5 -4.73 -1.15 10.78
CA SER A 5 -4.74 -1.96 12.00
C SER A 5 -3.53 -1.59 12.87
N GLN A 6 -3.39 -2.25 14.02
CA GLN A 6 -2.19 -2.10 14.87
C GLN A 6 -0.89 -2.47 14.13
N SER A 7 -0.97 -3.38 13.15
CA SER A 7 0.19 -3.83 12.35
C SER A 7 0.45 -2.98 11.11
N GLY A 8 -0.36 -1.93 10.86
CA GLY A 8 -0.19 -1.02 9.73
C GLY A 8 -1.35 -1.03 8.74
N LEU A 9 -1.06 -0.60 7.51
CA LEU A 9 -2.04 -0.40 6.44
C LEU A 9 -2.63 -1.75 5.99
N ILE A 10 -3.96 -1.80 5.85
CA ILE A 10 -4.71 -2.97 5.34
C ILE A 10 -5.24 -2.72 3.94
N GLY A 11 -5.68 -1.49 3.66
CA GLY A 11 -6.27 -1.17 2.37
C GLY A 11 -6.87 0.22 2.32
N ARG A 12 -7.76 0.41 1.35
CA ARG A 12 -8.54 1.65 1.20
C ARG A 12 -10.01 1.35 0.95
N VAL A 13 -10.87 2.20 1.48
CA VAL A 13 -12.30 2.15 1.17
C VAL A 13 -12.50 2.51 -0.30
N ILE A 14 -13.25 1.68 -1.03
CA ILE A 14 -13.61 1.88 -2.45
C ILE A 14 -15.09 2.21 -2.63
N THR A 15 -15.97 1.68 -1.77
CA THR A 15 -17.41 1.93 -1.80
C THR A 15 -17.91 2.11 -0.37
N THR A 16 -18.90 2.97 -0.18
CA THR A 16 -19.56 3.16 1.12
C THR A 16 -21.06 2.92 1.02
N SER A 17 -21.65 2.47 2.10
CA SER A 17 -23.08 2.30 2.32
C SER A 17 -23.42 2.85 3.71
N ARG A 18 -24.71 2.88 4.07
CA ARG A 18 -25.16 3.49 5.33
C ARG A 18 -24.42 2.96 6.56
N ASN A 19 -24.18 1.64 6.63
CA ASN A 19 -23.63 0.97 7.81
C ASN A 19 -22.38 0.12 7.52
N PHE A 20 -21.88 0.12 6.28
CA PHE A 20 -20.72 -0.68 5.90
C PHE A 20 -19.94 -0.04 4.75
N SER A 21 -18.72 -0.50 4.56
CA SER A 21 -17.85 -0.06 3.48
C SER A 21 -17.14 -1.25 2.87
N GLU A 22 -16.92 -1.20 1.56
CA GLU A 22 -16.10 -2.15 0.85
C GLU A 22 -14.64 -1.65 0.82
N VAL A 23 -13.71 -2.52 1.19
CA VAL A 23 -12.29 -2.19 1.31
C VAL A 23 -11.50 -2.99 0.29
N LYS A 24 -10.73 -2.30 -0.55
CA LYS A 24 -9.73 -2.94 -1.40
C LYS A 24 -8.44 -3.12 -0.61
N LEU A 25 -7.99 -4.36 -0.50
CA LEU A 25 -6.79 -4.74 0.26
C LEU A 25 -5.51 -4.33 -0.45
N ILE A 26 -4.45 -4.07 0.31
CA ILE A 26 -3.13 -3.74 -0.26
C ILE A 26 -2.50 -4.89 -1.07
N THR A 27 -2.91 -6.14 -0.81
CA THR A 27 -2.43 -7.34 -1.50
C THR A 27 -3.13 -7.60 -2.84
N ASP A 28 -4.25 -6.93 -3.10
CA ASP A 28 -4.99 -7.04 -4.36
C ASP A 28 -4.11 -6.60 -5.54
N PRO A 29 -3.98 -7.37 -6.65
CA PRO A 29 -3.15 -7.01 -7.81
C PRO A 29 -3.48 -5.65 -8.45
N SER A 30 -4.71 -5.17 -8.28
CA SER A 30 -5.17 -3.86 -8.75
C SER A 30 -4.94 -2.72 -7.75
N SER A 31 -4.32 -2.99 -6.60
CA SER A 31 -3.91 -1.98 -5.62
C SER A 31 -2.56 -1.38 -5.96
N SER A 32 -2.51 -0.05 -5.96
CA SER A 32 -1.28 0.74 -6.10
C SER A 32 -1.30 1.89 -5.10
N ILE A 33 -0.28 1.98 -4.27
CA ILE A 33 -0.21 2.90 -3.11
C ILE A 33 1.13 3.62 -3.14
N ALA A 34 1.11 4.95 -3.06
CA ALA A 34 2.33 5.72 -2.90
C ALA A 34 2.96 5.43 -1.54
N ALA A 35 4.26 5.11 -1.54
CA ALA A 35 5.02 4.85 -0.32
C ALA A 35 6.39 5.49 -0.42
N MET A 36 7.11 5.46 0.70
CA MET A 36 8.39 6.12 0.87
C MET A 36 9.30 5.24 1.72
N VAL A 37 10.54 5.07 1.26
CA VAL A 37 11.60 4.46 2.07
C VAL A 37 11.91 5.41 3.24
N GLN A 38 11.92 4.90 4.46
CA GLN A 38 12.08 5.74 5.65
C GLN A 38 13.45 6.42 5.69
N ASP A 39 14.51 5.67 5.41
CA ASP A 39 15.90 6.13 5.55
C ASP A 39 16.24 7.22 4.55
N SER A 40 16.03 6.92 3.26
CA SER A 40 16.41 7.80 2.16
C SER A 40 15.33 8.80 1.75
N ARG A 41 14.10 8.66 2.29
CA ARG A 41 12.91 9.47 1.94
C ARG A 41 12.55 9.44 0.45
N LYS A 42 13.09 8.47 -0.30
CA LYS A 42 12.75 8.25 -1.71
C LYS A 42 11.39 7.60 -1.81
N THR A 43 10.60 8.04 -2.77
CA THR A 43 9.23 7.56 -2.99
C THR A 43 9.18 6.51 -4.09
N GLY A 44 8.16 5.67 -4.03
CA GLY A 44 7.81 4.72 -5.09
C GLY A 44 6.34 4.29 -4.98
N ILE A 45 5.99 3.19 -5.64
CA ILE A 45 4.65 2.62 -5.62
C ILE A 45 4.69 1.21 -5.05
N VAL A 46 3.96 0.98 -3.95
CA VAL A 46 3.68 -0.36 -3.45
C VAL A 46 2.49 -0.93 -4.23
N GLN A 47 2.71 -2.07 -4.86
CA GLN A 47 1.72 -2.80 -5.64
C GLN A 47 1.42 -4.16 -4.98
N GLY A 48 0.12 -4.47 -4.88
CA GLY A 48 -0.32 -5.80 -4.52
C GLY A 48 -0.01 -6.79 -5.65
N ILE A 49 0.29 -8.04 -5.31
CA ILE A 49 0.64 -9.08 -6.29
C ILE A 49 -0.17 -10.37 -6.08
N GLY A 50 -1.26 -10.32 -5.31
CA GLY A 50 -2.12 -11.47 -5.04
C GLY A 50 -1.52 -12.51 -4.09
N THR A 51 -0.44 -12.16 -3.38
CA THR A 51 0.22 -13.01 -2.38
C THR A 51 0.27 -12.28 -1.03
N ASN A 52 0.91 -12.91 -0.04
CA ASN A 52 1.18 -12.29 1.27
C ASN A 52 2.39 -11.34 1.27
N THR A 53 2.96 -11.03 0.11
CA THR A 53 4.02 -10.03 -0.06
C THR A 53 3.55 -8.92 -0.99
N LEU A 54 4.25 -7.80 -0.95
CA LEU A 54 4.00 -6.64 -1.80
C LEU A 54 5.24 -6.36 -2.63
N LYS A 55 5.05 -5.75 -3.81
CA LYS A 55 6.14 -5.26 -4.65
C LYS A 55 6.28 -3.76 -4.44
N PHE A 56 7.46 -3.27 -4.06
CA PHE A 56 7.75 -1.83 -4.05
C PHE A 56 8.49 -1.46 -5.33
N ASP A 57 7.79 -0.81 -6.26
CA ASP A 57 8.25 -0.50 -7.62
C ASP A 57 8.50 1.01 -7.78
N LEU A 58 9.19 1.38 -8.87
CA LEU A 58 9.52 2.78 -9.21
C LEU A 58 10.29 3.54 -8.11
N VAL A 59 11.08 2.81 -7.31
CA VAL A 59 11.99 3.40 -6.32
C VAL A 59 13.30 3.79 -7.02
N PRO A 60 13.82 5.02 -6.83
CA PRO A 60 15.13 5.42 -7.34
C PRO A 60 16.24 4.45 -6.93
N LYS A 61 17.16 4.15 -7.85
CA LYS A 61 18.22 3.16 -7.62
C LYS A 61 19.17 3.53 -6.49
N GLU A 62 19.31 4.82 -6.23
CA GLU A 62 20.14 5.41 -5.16
C GLU A 62 19.41 5.47 -3.82
N ALA A 63 18.21 4.90 -3.71
CA ALA A 63 17.51 4.80 -2.43
C ALA A 63 18.26 3.83 -1.52
N GLU A 64 18.78 4.35 -0.41
CA GLU A 64 19.26 3.52 0.69
C GLU A 64 18.07 2.84 1.37
N VAL A 65 18.19 1.53 1.57
CA VAL A 65 17.26 0.64 2.27
C VAL A 65 18.08 -0.14 3.28
N GLY A 66 17.81 0.05 4.58
CA GLY A 66 18.49 -0.67 5.66
C GLY A 66 18.16 -2.15 5.76
#